data_AF-A0A484G8H3-F1
#
_entry.id   AF-A0A484G8H3-F1
#
_cell.length_a   1.000
_cell.length_b   1.000
_cell.length_c   1.000
_cell.angle_alpha   90.00
_cell.angle_beta   90.00
_cell.angle_gamma   90.00
#
_symmetry.space_group_name_H-M   'P 1'
#
loop_
_entity.id
_entity.type
_entity.pdbx_description
1 polymer ?
#
loop_
_entity_poly.entity_id
_entity_poly.type
_entity_poly.pdbx_seq_one_letter_code
_entity_poly.pdbx_strand_id
1 'polypeptide(L)'
;MADQSIIRITKELSDIQRTSDLSLAVACRDIDVRNVKALIIGPHDTPYEFGFFEFAIRFNKEYPRKSPSVNGITTNGGRCRFNPNIYASGKVCLSILGTWRGERGEEWSAAQGLESILISIQSLMSGNPYENEPGFEEANEASDKKNQKDYVQKIRHESLRVSVIQRMEEYLGLTPEGAAIAQQSAADQDQVDIDAEDLDDAAVPFEPFKDLCKRRFLWYYDNYLLAIQKAKKEVKDHQAFVRMPFEGSNNSMEGKFNYTELERRLRNIKLALDNEVVKWAKEGQIAHDKEMTVSVNLRHQHEQVVQAFKNQGIPHDVQLEDNNPFVWVITYFGRPMTNLDGGLFRIKIFFSTRFPEEQPRVKFCTRIFHHRIAEDGTACYFPNQLRKDDVRTHIEAVFAALEEEDPAYDPRTLVNPEAHKLYWGGADERKNYNRRLRRSVQQSMDDF
;
A
#
# COMPACT_ATOMS: atom_id res chain seq x y z
N MET A 1 -8.67 -7.55 37.39
CA MET A 1 -9.78 -7.25 36.47
C MET A 1 -9.17 -6.65 35.23
N ALA A 2 -9.31 -7.30 34.07
CA ALA A 2 -8.80 -6.75 32.82
C ALA A 2 -9.48 -5.39 32.55
N ASP A 3 -8.68 -4.39 32.19
CA ASP A 3 -9.16 -3.05 31.88
C ASP A 3 -10.12 -3.13 30.69
N GLN A 4 -11.41 -2.85 30.93
CA GLN A 4 -12.48 -2.94 29.93
C GLN A 4 -12.16 -2.11 28.67
N SER A 5 -11.40 -1.02 28.82
CA SER A 5 -10.95 -0.21 27.70
C SER A 5 -9.93 -0.93 26.83
N ILE A 6 -8.99 -1.68 27.42
CA ILE A 6 -8.00 -2.48 26.68
C ILE A 6 -8.69 -3.58 25.87
N ILE A 7 -9.63 -4.31 26.48
CA ILE A 7 -10.41 -5.35 25.78
C ILE A 7 -11.11 -4.76 24.55
N ARG A 8 -11.71 -3.58 24.69
CA ARG A 8 -12.37 -2.89 23.58
C ARG A 8 -11.39 -2.51 22.47
N ILE A 9 -10.24 -1.93 22.82
CA ILE A 9 -9.20 -1.52 21.84
C ILE A 9 -8.69 -2.75 21.07
N THR A 10 -8.33 -3.82 21.77
CA THR A 10 -7.84 -5.06 21.14
C THR A 10 -8.88 -5.66 20.20
N LYS A 11 -10.16 -5.64 20.59
CA LYS A 11 -11.25 -6.08 19.71
C LYS A 11 -11.35 -5.22 18.45
N GLU A 12 -11.37 -3.90 18.59
CA GLU A 12 -11.46 -2.99 17.43
C GLU A 12 -10.27 -3.12 16.48
N LEU A 13 -9.05 -3.31 17.00
CA LEU A 13 -7.87 -3.59 16.19
C LEU A 13 -8.01 -4.90 15.41
N SER A 14 -8.44 -5.97 16.10
CA SER A 14 -8.65 -7.27 15.46
C SER A 14 -9.75 -7.23 14.40
N ASP A 15 -10.85 -6.51 14.66
CA ASP A 15 -11.95 -6.36 13.71
C ASP A 15 -11.46 -5.67 12.43
N ILE A 16 -10.72 -4.55 12.54
CA ILE A 16 -10.15 -3.84 11.37
C ILE A 16 -9.14 -4.72 10.62
N GLN A 17 -8.27 -5.45 11.33
CA GLN A 17 -7.28 -6.34 10.70
C GLN A 17 -7.92 -7.53 9.97
N ARG A 18 -9.16 -7.90 10.32
CA ARG A 18 -9.94 -8.95 9.64
C ARG A 18 -10.76 -8.39 8.47
N THR A 19 -11.05 -7.09 8.46
CA THR A 19 -11.76 -6.45 7.35
C THR A 19 -10.93 -6.51 6.07
N SER A 20 -11.59 -6.70 4.92
CA SER A 20 -10.97 -6.71 3.60
C SER A 20 -10.73 -5.30 3.03
N ASP A 21 -10.81 -4.26 3.87
CA ASP A 21 -10.62 -2.88 3.43
C ASP A 21 -9.14 -2.62 3.16
N LEU A 22 -8.80 -2.50 1.88
CA LEU A 22 -7.43 -2.28 1.44
C LEU A 22 -6.91 -0.86 1.70
N SER A 23 -7.77 0.03 2.18
CA SER A 23 -7.47 1.44 2.39
C SER A 23 -7.10 1.78 3.83
N LEU A 24 -7.42 0.92 4.79
CA LEU A 24 -7.16 1.14 6.21
C LEU A 24 -6.23 0.05 6.74
N ALA A 25 -5.19 0.43 7.48
CA ALA A 25 -4.38 -0.51 8.23
C ALA A 25 -4.06 0.03 9.63
N VAL A 26 -4.03 -0.85 10.62
CA VAL A 26 -3.78 -0.49 12.02
C VAL A 26 -2.79 -1.46 12.66
N ALA A 27 -1.93 -0.93 13.52
CA ALA A 27 -0.96 -1.71 14.27
C ALA A 27 -0.58 -1.02 15.58
N CYS A 28 -0.31 -1.81 16.60
CA CYS A 28 0.28 -1.38 17.87
C CYS A 28 1.36 -2.37 18.28
N ARG A 29 2.20 -1.98 19.23
CA ARG A 29 3.09 -2.93 19.92
C ARG A 29 2.29 -3.66 21.00
N ASP A 30 2.62 -4.92 21.27
CA ASP A 30 1.97 -5.69 22.33
C ASP A 30 2.19 -5.07 23.72
N ILE A 31 3.36 -4.44 23.92
CA ILE A 31 3.68 -3.71 25.15
C ILE A 31 2.85 -2.42 25.35
N ASP A 32 2.23 -1.88 24.29
CA ASP A 32 1.50 -0.61 24.35
C ASP A 32 0.32 -0.56 23.37
N VAL A 33 -0.73 -1.32 23.69
CA VAL A 33 -1.98 -1.37 22.93
C VAL A 33 -2.76 -0.04 22.90
N ARG A 34 -2.41 0.93 23.75
CA ARG A 34 -3.08 2.24 23.79
C ARG A 34 -2.50 3.23 22.79
N ASN A 35 -1.35 2.94 22.20
CA ASN A 35 -0.71 3.75 21.18
C ASN A 35 -0.75 2.96 19.86
N VAL A 36 -1.63 3.39 18.97
CA VAL A 36 -1.90 2.75 17.69
C VAL A 36 -1.35 3.63 16.58
N LYS A 37 -0.59 3.04 15.66
CA LYS A 37 -0.33 3.62 14.34
C LYS A 37 -1.45 3.18 13.40
N ALA A 38 -1.92 4.09 12.56
CA ALA A 38 -2.82 3.79 11.46
C ALA A 38 -2.28 4.35 10.15
N LEU A 39 -2.60 3.66 9.05
CA LEU A 39 -2.35 4.08 7.68
C LEU A 39 -3.68 4.20 6.96
N ILE A 40 -3.90 5.33 6.30
CA ILE A 40 -5.01 5.56 5.37
C ILE A 40 -4.40 5.73 3.97
N ILE A 41 -4.84 4.89 3.04
CA ILE A 41 -4.56 5.06 1.62
C ILE A 41 -5.51 6.13 1.08
N GLY A 42 -4.94 7.15 0.42
CA GLY A 42 -5.72 8.24 -0.16
C GLY A 42 -6.75 7.73 -1.19
N PRO A 43 -8.01 8.22 -1.14
CA PRO A 43 -9.07 7.72 -2.01
C PRO A 43 -8.82 7.96 -3.51
N HIS A 44 -9.26 7.01 -4.34
CA HIS A 44 -9.23 7.14 -5.81
C HIS A 44 -10.03 8.36 -6.28
N ASP A 45 -9.64 8.96 -7.41
CA ASP A 45 -10.22 10.18 -7.99
C ASP A 45 -10.13 11.44 -7.11
N THR A 46 -9.20 11.47 -6.15
CA THR A 46 -8.95 12.64 -5.28
C THR A 46 -7.51 13.12 -5.44
N PRO A 47 -7.15 14.35 -5.05
CA PRO A 47 -5.74 14.76 -5.04
C PRO A 47 -4.86 13.95 -4.06
N TYR A 48 -5.45 13.10 -3.23
CA TYR A 48 -4.75 12.21 -2.29
C TYR A 48 -4.47 10.83 -2.87
N GLU A 49 -5.01 10.53 -4.05
CA GLU A 49 -5.08 9.20 -4.65
C GLU A 49 -3.84 8.33 -4.41
N PHE A 50 -4.08 7.20 -3.76
CA PHE A 50 -3.10 6.16 -3.41
C PHE A 50 -1.93 6.59 -2.50
N GLY A 51 -1.95 7.82 -1.98
CA GLY A 51 -0.97 8.31 -1.01
C GLY A 51 -1.00 7.57 0.33
N PHE A 52 0.16 7.49 1.01
CA PHE A 52 0.30 6.81 2.31
C PHE A 52 0.24 7.82 3.47
N PHE A 53 -0.94 7.97 4.08
CA PHE A 53 -1.16 8.92 5.18
C PHE A 53 -1.16 8.20 6.53
N GLU A 54 -0.11 8.42 7.33
CA GLU A 54 0.00 7.84 8.66
C GLU A 54 -0.55 8.75 9.74
N PHE A 55 -1.16 8.12 10.74
CA PHE A 55 -1.74 8.76 11.92
C PHE A 55 -1.30 8.02 13.18
N ALA A 56 -1.01 8.77 14.24
CA ALA A 56 -0.85 8.25 15.59
C ALA A 56 -2.13 8.48 16.39
N ILE A 57 -2.66 7.41 16.97
CA ILE A 57 -3.87 7.40 17.79
C ILE A 57 -3.50 6.98 19.21
N ARG A 58 -3.88 7.79 20.19
CA ARG A 58 -3.63 7.50 21.60
C ARG A 58 -4.93 7.42 22.39
N PHE A 59 -5.19 6.23 22.92
CA PHE A 59 -6.37 5.93 23.73
C PHE A 59 -6.12 6.24 25.21
N ASN A 60 -6.88 7.19 25.74
CA ASN A 60 -6.81 7.53 27.17
C ASN A 60 -7.52 6.47 28.05
N LYS A 61 -7.30 6.54 29.38
CA LYS A 61 -7.89 5.61 30.35
C LYS A 61 -9.42 5.69 30.43
N GLU A 62 -10.02 6.74 29.91
CA GLU A 62 -11.47 6.96 29.92
C GLU A 62 -12.14 6.42 28.64
N TYR A 63 -11.40 5.85 27.68
CA TYR A 63 -11.97 5.24 26.49
C TYR A 63 -12.93 4.07 26.84
N PRO A 64 -14.11 3.93 26.21
CA PRO A 64 -14.66 4.73 25.09
C PRO A 64 -15.54 5.91 25.52
N ARG A 65 -15.54 6.32 26.79
CA ARG A 65 -16.33 7.49 27.25
C ARG A 65 -15.79 8.80 26.67
N LYS A 66 -14.48 8.91 26.51
CA LYS A 66 -13.82 10.01 25.79
C LYS A 66 -13.16 9.52 24.52
N SER A 67 -13.17 10.35 23.48
CA SER A 67 -12.46 10.09 22.22
C SER A 67 -10.95 9.92 22.46
N PRO A 68 -10.26 9.12 21.63
CA PRO A 68 -8.80 9.12 21.60
C PRO A 68 -8.27 10.41 20.96
N SER A 69 -7.01 10.74 21.23
CA SER A 69 -6.33 11.82 20.49
C SER A 69 -5.71 11.29 19.21
N VAL A 70 -5.86 12.01 18.10
CA VAL A 70 -5.32 11.64 16.78
C VAL A 70 -4.38 12.73 16.28
N ASN A 71 -3.23 12.33 15.75
CA ASN A 71 -2.27 13.23 15.11
C ASN A 71 -1.77 12.64 13.78
N GLY A 72 -1.85 13.41 12.69
CA GLY A 72 -1.24 13.09 11.41
C GLY A 72 0.29 13.15 11.50
N ILE A 73 0.94 12.11 10.98
CA ILE A 73 2.40 11.95 10.98
C ILE A 73 2.99 12.38 9.63
N THR A 74 2.28 12.09 8.55
CA THR A 74 2.67 12.51 7.19
C THR A 74 2.45 14.02 7.04
N THR A 75 3.42 14.84 7.45
CA THR A 75 3.30 16.32 7.47
C THR A 75 4.53 17.06 6.93
N ASN A 76 5.53 16.35 6.41
CA ASN A 76 6.81 16.93 5.96
C ASN A 76 7.49 17.77 7.06
N GLY A 77 7.49 17.26 8.30
CA GLY A 77 8.09 17.92 9.45
C GLY A 77 7.41 19.24 9.82
N GLY A 78 6.07 19.27 9.79
CA GLY A 78 5.33 20.48 10.16
C GLY A 78 5.04 21.46 9.02
N ARG A 79 5.33 21.11 7.76
CA ARG A 79 5.33 22.04 6.62
C ARG A 79 4.22 21.79 5.59
N CYS A 80 3.64 20.60 5.57
CA CYS A 80 2.62 20.22 4.60
C CYS A 80 1.25 20.16 5.27
N ARG A 81 0.37 21.10 4.90
CA ARG A 81 -1.06 21.07 5.28
C ARG A 81 -1.83 20.34 4.20
N PHE A 82 -2.08 19.06 4.42
CA PHE A 82 -2.74 18.20 3.42
C PHE A 82 -4.21 18.52 3.21
N ASN A 83 -4.89 19.05 4.21
CA ASN A 83 -6.32 19.36 4.12
C ASN A 83 -6.66 20.51 5.08
N PRO A 84 -7.73 21.29 4.85
CA PRO A 84 -8.18 22.26 5.84
C PRO A 84 -8.33 21.70 7.26
N ASN A 85 -8.75 20.44 7.35
CA ASN A 85 -8.94 19.70 8.60
C ASN A 85 -7.75 18.81 9.01
N ILE A 86 -6.67 18.74 8.22
CA ILE A 86 -5.44 18.00 8.53
C ILE A 86 -4.26 18.98 8.47
N TYR A 87 -3.92 19.50 9.63
CA TYR A 87 -3.01 20.64 9.77
C TYR A 87 -1.58 20.22 9.54
N ALA A 88 -0.71 21.18 9.20
CA ALA A 88 0.71 20.92 9.06
C ALA A 88 1.35 20.42 10.37
N SER A 89 0.82 20.81 11.54
CA SER A 89 1.24 20.29 12.84
C SER A 89 0.85 18.83 13.10
N GLY A 90 -0.01 18.24 12.25
CA GLY A 90 -0.61 16.93 12.46
C GLY A 90 -1.99 16.98 13.12
N LYS A 91 -2.43 18.12 13.65
CA LYS A 91 -3.76 18.23 14.27
C LYS A 91 -4.86 17.87 13.24
N VAL A 92 -5.74 16.95 13.64
CA VAL A 92 -6.92 16.55 12.86
C VAL A 92 -8.17 17.19 13.46
N CYS A 93 -8.94 17.91 12.65
CA CYS A 93 -10.17 18.61 13.05
C CYS A 93 -11.41 17.82 12.62
N LEU A 94 -12.03 17.11 13.57
CA LEU A 94 -13.26 16.34 13.40
C LEU A 94 -14.18 16.53 14.62
N SER A 95 -15.48 16.59 14.38
CA SER A 95 -16.51 16.70 15.42
C SER A 95 -16.48 15.50 16.37
N ILE A 96 -16.35 14.29 15.83
CA ILE A 96 -16.22 13.05 16.61
C ILE A 96 -14.94 12.98 17.46
N LEU A 97 -13.94 13.85 17.21
CA LEU A 97 -12.73 13.97 18.03
C LEU A 97 -12.82 15.13 19.03
N GLY A 98 -13.90 15.93 19.00
CA GLY A 98 -14.04 17.15 19.79
C GLY A 98 -13.08 18.27 19.38
N THR A 99 -12.46 18.15 18.19
CA THR A 99 -11.50 19.14 17.65
C THR A 99 -12.12 20.05 16.61
N TRP A 100 -13.40 19.84 16.29
CA TRP A 100 -14.22 20.65 15.41
C TRP A 100 -15.65 20.76 15.94
N ARG A 101 -16.38 21.78 15.49
CA ARG A 101 -17.82 21.92 15.76
C ARG A 101 -18.59 20.79 15.07
N GLY A 102 -19.59 20.22 15.74
CA GLY A 102 -20.52 19.26 15.15
C GLY A 102 -21.95 19.58 15.55
N GLU A 103 -22.92 19.09 14.79
CA GLU A 103 -24.32 19.11 15.19
C GLU A 103 -24.62 18.05 16.26
N ARG A 104 -25.80 18.15 16.87
CA ARG A 104 -26.22 17.18 17.90
C ARG A 104 -26.29 15.77 17.30
N GLY A 105 -25.40 14.90 17.75
CA GLY A 105 -25.28 13.52 17.26
C GLY A 105 -24.05 13.27 16.38
N GLU A 106 -23.34 14.31 15.96
CA GLU A 106 -22.09 14.22 15.19
C GLU A 106 -20.84 14.26 16.08
N GLU A 107 -21.01 14.51 17.37
CA GLU A 107 -19.95 14.50 18.38
C GLU A 107 -19.61 13.07 18.84
N TRP A 108 -18.50 12.94 19.58
CA TRP A 108 -18.08 11.64 20.13
C TRP A 108 -19.18 10.98 20.95
N SER A 109 -19.39 9.69 20.71
CA SER A 109 -20.16 8.82 21.61
C SER A 109 -19.45 7.48 21.74
N ALA A 110 -19.68 6.77 22.85
CA ALA A 110 -19.08 5.46 23.09
C ALA A 110 -19.53 4.35 22.11
N ALA A 111 -20.48 4.66 21.21
CA ALA A 111 -20.85 3.81 20.08
C ALA A 111 -19.84 3.88 18.92
N GLN A 112 -19.10 5.00 18.81
CA GLN A 112 -18.04 5.17 17.83
C GLN A 112 -16.78 4.40 18.26
N GLY A 113 -15.87 4.16 17.32
CA GLY A 113 -14.63 3.44 17.57
C GLY A 113 -13.52 3.84 16.59
N LEU A 114 -12.42 3.09 16.60
CA LEU A 114 -11.26 3.33 15.75
C LEU A 114 -11.64 3.34 14.26
N GLU A 115 -12.44 2.38 13.80
CA GLU A 115 -12.86 2.30 12.40
C GLU A 115 -13.62 3.56 11.95
N SER A 116 -14.59 4.04 12.73
CA SER A 116 -15.36 5.23 12.36
C SER A 116 -14.53 6.51 12.40
N ILE A 117 -13.53 6.58 13.29
CA ILE A 117 -12.51 7.65 13.26
C ILE A 117 -11.75 7.62 11.93
N LEU A 118 -11.22 6.47 11.53
CA LEU A 118 -10.42 6.35 10.30
C LEU A 118 -11.25 6.64 9.05
N ILE A 119 -12.48 6.15 8.97
CA ILE A 119 -13.42 6.46 7.89
C ILE A 119 -13.73 7.95 7.82
N SER A 120 -13.91 8.61 8.97
CA SER A 120 -14.16 10.06 9.03
C SER A 120 -12.96 10.87 8.55
N ILE A 121 -11.74 10.46 8.89
CA ILE A 121 -10.51 11.09 8.39
C ILE A 121 -10.37 10.88 6.88
N GLN A 122 -10.61 9.67 6.38
CA GLN A 122 -10.58 9.38 4.95
C GLN A 122 -11.63 10.19 4.18
N SER A 123 -12.80 10.43 4.76
CA SER A 123 -13.87 11.23 4.14
C SER A 123 -13.49 12.70 3.96
N LEU A 124 -12.55 13.23 4.77
CA LEU A 124 -11.99 14.57 4.56
C LEU A 124 -11.13 14.64 3.28
N MET A 125 -10.58 13.52 2.82
CA MET A 125 -9.73 13.43 1.63
C MET A 125 -10.57 13.43 0.35
N SER A 126 -11.42 14.45 0.18
CA SER A 126 -12.38 14.57 -0.91
C SER A 126 -11.73 15.01 -2.23
N GLY A 127 -12.49 14.92 -3.33
CA GLY A 127 -12.05 15.37 -4.66
C GLY A 127 -11.80 16.88 -4.74
N ASN A 128 -12.46 17.66 -3.89
CA ASN A 128 -12.26 19.11 -3.77
C ASN A 128 -12.03 19.52 -2.31
N PRO A 129 -10.81 19.33 -1.78
CA PRO A 129 -10.52 19.63 -0.37
C PRO A 129 -10.56 21.13 -0.03
N TYR A 130 -10.75 22.01 -1.02
CA TYR A 130 -10.94 23.44 -0.81
C TYR A 130 -12.27 23.73 -0.06
N GLU A 131 -13.32 22.97 -0.37
CA GLU A 131 -14.66 23.10 0.23
C GLU A 131 -14.68 22.69 1.71
N ASN A 132 -13.64 22.01 2.18
CA ASN A 132 -13.52 21.64 3.59
C ASN A 132 -13.14 22.82 4.50
N GLU A 133 -12.71 23.95 3.94
CA GLU A 133 -12.40 25.13 4.74
C GLU A 133 -13.69 25.85 5.16
N PRO A 134 -13.88 26.19 6.45
CA PRO A 134 -15.05 26.95 6.89
C PRO A 134 -15.31 28.22 6.09
N GLY A 135 -16.54 28.39 5.64
CA GLY A 135 -16.99 29.52 4.83
C GLY A 135 -16.73 29.37 3.34
N PHE A 136 -16.18 28.22 2.90
CA PHE A 136 -15.93 27.89 1.49
C PHE A 136 -16.73 26.67 1.00
N GLU A 137 -17.68 26.16 1.81
CA GLU A 137 -18.46 24.95 1.54
C GLU A 137 -19.29 25.07 0.24
N GLU A 138 -19.83 26.27 -0.03
CA GLU A 138 -20.65 26.57 -1.22
C GLU A 138 -19.91 27.49 -2.22
N ALA A 139 -18.59 27.61 -2.09
CA ALA A 139 -17.78 28.49 -2.94
C ALA A 139 -17.89 28.08 -4.41
N ASN A 140 -18.44 28.96 -5.26
CA ASN A 140 -18.77 28.63 -6.65
C ASN A 140 -18.55 29.81 -7.62
N GLU A 141 -18.00 30.92 -7.15
CA GLU A 141 -17.64 32.03 -8.03
C GLU A 141 -16.50 31.63 -8.99
N ALA A 142 -16.30 32.42 -10.06
CA ALA A 142 -15.24 32.13 -11.02
C ALA A 142 -13.83 32.13 -10.38
N SER A 143 -13.61 32.99 -9.38
CA SER A 143 -12.40 33.01 -8.55
C SER A 143 -12.26 31.74 -7.72
N ASP A 144 -13.35 31.22 -7.16
CA ASP A 144 -13.35 30.02 -6.34
C ASP A 144 -12.98 28.80 -7.17
N LYS A 145 -13.56 28.65 -8.36
CA LYS A 145 -13.21 27.54 -9.26
C LYS A 145 -11.73 27.52 -9.63
N LYS A 146 -11.12 28.70 -9.79
CA LYS A 146 -9.69 28.81 -10.00
C LYS A 146 -8.92 28.38 -8.75
N ASN A 147 -9.29 28.88 -7.57
CA ASN A 147 -8.65 28.52 -6.31
C ASN A 147 -8.78 27.02 -5.99
N GLN A 148 -9.96 26.43 -6.18
CA GLN A 148 -10.22 24.99 -6.04
C GLN A 148 -9.25 24.19 -6.92
N LYS A 149 -9.15 24.55 -8.20
CA LYS A 149 -8.22 23.90 -9.13
C LYS A 149 -6.77 24.03 -8.67
N ASP A 150 -6.33 25.23 -8.32
CA ASP A 150 -4.97 25.51 -7.89
C ASP A 150 -4.65 24.77 -6.57
N TYR A 151 -5.62 24.66 -5.65
CA TYR A 151 -5.47 23.91 -4.41
C TYR A 151 -5.37 22.40 -4.67
N VAL A 152 -6.26 21.84 -5.48
CA VAL A 152 -6.22 20.42 -5.89
C VAL A 152 -4.87 20.06 -6.52
N GLN A 153 -4.33 20.92 -7.38
CA GLN A 153 -3.00 20.72 -7.99
C GLN A 153 -1.89 20.69 -6.94
N LYS A 154 -1.94 21.60 -5.97
CA LYS A 154 -0.99 21.70 -4.85
C LYS A 154 -1.01 20.42 -4.00
N ILE A 155 -2.21 19.98 -3.59
CA ILE A 155 -2.41 18.78 -2.78
C ILE A 155 -1.96 17.53 -3.55
N ARG A 156 -2.25 17.41 -4.85
CA ARG A 156 -1.79 16.29 -5.69
C ARG A 156 -0.28 16.18 -5.72
N HIS A 157 0.40 17.31 -5.92
CA HIS A 157 1.86 17.34 -5.95
C HIS A 157 2.45 16.88 -4.60
N GLU A 158 1.94 17.42 -3.49
CA GLU A 158 2.45 17.12 -2.16
C GLU A 158 2.09 15.70 -1.71
N SER A 159 0.94 15.17 -2.11
CA SER A 159 0.57 13.77 -1.86
C SER A 159 1.58 12.82 -2.52
N LEU A 160 1.89 13.02 -3.79
CA LEU A 160 2.94 12.23 -4.48
C LEU A 160 4.31 12.43 -3.84
N ARG A 161 4.72 13.68 -3.59
CA ARG A 161 6.06 14.00 -3.10
C ARG A 161 6.33 13.49 -1.69
N VAL A 162 5.39 13.70 -0.76
CA VAL A 162 5.59 13.48 0.68
C VAL A 162 5.02 12.13 1.10
N SER A 163 3.75 11.86 0.77
CA SER A 163 3.09 10.63 1.26
C SER A 163 3.55 9.38 0.51
N VAL A 164 3.98 9.51 -0.75
CA VAL A 164 4.48 8.38 -1.55
C VAL A 164 6.00 8.41 -1.63
N ILE A 165 6.58 9.36 -2.35
CA ILE A 165 7.99 9.33 -2.75
C ILE A 165 8.92 9.42 -1.54
N GLN A 166 8.79 10.47 -0.73
CA GLN A 166 9.64 10.64 0.45
C GLN A 166 9.49 9.48 1.43
N ARG A 167 8.27 9.01 1.66
CA ARG A 167 8.03 7.85 2.53
C ARG A 167 8.73 6.59 2.03
N MET A 168 8.63 6.31 0.74
CA MET A 168 9.28 5.14 0.14
C MET A 168 10.80 5.25 0.14
N GLU A 169 11.35 6.46 -0.07
CA GLU A 169 12.78 6.73 0.08
C GLU A 169 13.26 6.48 1.52
N GLU A 170 12.51 6.93 2.53
CA GLU A 170 12.80 6.66 3.94
C GLU A 170 12.81 5.15 4.23
N TYR A 171 11.82 4.40 3.75
CA TYR A 171 11.75 2.95 3.93
C TYR A 171 12.83 2.15 3.21
N LEU A 172 13.30 2.65 2.07
CA LEU A 172 14.35 2.02 1.27
C LEU A 172 15.75 2.56 1.56
N GLY A 173 15.87 3.57 2.44
CA GLY A 173 17.14 4.24 2.73
C GLY A 173 17.74 4.93 1.51
N LEU A 174 16.92 5.57 0.67
CA LEU A 174 17.36 6.24 -0.55
C LEU A 174 17.47 7.76 -0.36
N THR A 175 18.45 8.37 -1.01
CA THR A 175 18.45 9.81 -1.26
C THR A 175 17.57 10.13 -2.46
N PRO A 176 17.14 11.39 -2.65
CA PRO A 176 16.41 11.80 -3.86
C PRO A 176 17.15 11.44 -5.16
N GLU A 177 18.48 11.44 -5.17
CA GLU A 177 19.30 11.06 -6.32
C GLU A 177 19.17 9.56 -6.67
N GLY A 178 18.65 8.75 -5.75
CA GLY A 178 18.56 7.29 -5.86
C GLY A 178 19.78 6.56 -5.30
N ALA A 179 20.70 7.27 -4.65
CA ALA A 179 21.82 6.65 -3.95
C ALA A 179 21.29 6.01 -2.66
N ALA A 180 21.76 4.80 -2.35
CA ALA A 180 21.57 4.24 -1.02
C ALA A 180 22.31 5.15 -0.03
N ILE A 181 21.61 5.61 1.00
CA ILE A 181 22.24 6.25 2.16
C ILE A 181 23.16 5.18 2.74
N ALA A 182 24.46 5.49 2.84
CA ALA A 182 25.42 4.61 3.50
C ALA A 182 24.96 4.40 4.95
N GLN A 183 24.17 3.35 5.18
CA GLN A 183 23.94 2.85 6.52
C GLN A 183 25.31 2.36 6.99
N GLN A 184 25.76 2.85 8.14
CA GLN A 184 26.79 2.17 8.92
C GLN A 184 26.38 0.70 8.97
N SER A 185 27.17 -0.15 8.31
CA SER A 185 27.09 -1.60 8.30
C SER A 185 25.70 -2.19 8.54
N ALA A 186 25.03 -2.61 7.45
CA ALA A 186 23.99 -3.65 7.52
C ALA A 186 24.53 -4.98 8.14
N ALA A 187 25.85 -5.09 8.34
CA ALA A 187 26.48 -6.13 9.14
C ALA A 187 26.28 -5.97 10.67
N ASP A 188 25.79 -4.84 11.18
CA ASP A 188 25.52 -4.65 12.63
C ASP A 188 24.03 -4.71 12.98
N GLN A 189 23.11 -4.65 12.00
CA GLN A 189 21.66 -4.84 12.24
C GLN A 189 21.20 -6.28 11.98
N ASP A 190 21.88 -7.02 11.10
CA ASP A 190 21.52 -8.39 10.72
C ASP A 190 22.54 -9.44 11.23
N GLN A 191 23.40 -9.07 12.20
CA GLN A 191 24.38 -9.96 12.85
C GLN A 191 24.27 -9.93 14.39
N VAL A 192 23.05 -9.71 14.87
CA VAL A 192 22.69 -9.87 16.26
C VAL A 192 22.07 -11.28 16.40
N ASP A 193 22.93 -12.30 16.35
CA ASP A 193 22.77 -13.47 17.24
C ASP A 193 23.22 -13.03 18.66
N ILE A 194 22.74 -11.87 19.13
CA ILE A 194 22.77 -11.53 20.55
C ILE A 194 21.46 -12.11 21.05
N ASP A 195 21.53 -12.98 22.05
CA ASP A 195 20.39 -13.46 22.81
C ASP A 195 19.38 -12.31 22.96
N ALA A 196 18.20 -12.47 22.36
CA ALA A 196 17.15 -11.44 22.26
C ALA A 196 16.55 -11.03 23.61
N GLU A 197 17.22 -11.33 24.72
CA GLU A 197 16.80 -11.06 26.08
C GLU A 197 17.27 -9.68 26.60
N ASP A 198 18.19 -8.98 25.93
CA ASP A 198 18.84 -7.75 26.46
C ASP A 198 18.67 -6.46 25.62
N LEU A 199 17.95 -6.48 24.50
CA LEU A 199 17.60 -5.24 23.76
C LEU A 199 16.27 -4.67 24.28
N ASP A 200 16.26 -3.40 24.68
CA ASP A 200 15.02 -2.70 25.03
C ASP A 200 14.13 -2.58 23.78
N ASP A 201 13.09 -3.43 23.71
CA ASP A 201 12.08 -3.45 22.65
C ASP A 201 11.49 -2.05 22.34
N ALA A 202 11.56 -1.11 23.29
CA ALA A 202 11.12 0.26 23.07
C ALA A 202 11.98 1.01 22.05
N ALA A 203 13.26 0.69 21.93
CA ALA A 203 14.27 1.39 21.12
C ALA A 203 14.26 1.02 19.62
N VAL A 204 13.69 -0.13 19.24
CA VAL A 204 13.60 -0.56 17.84
C VAL A 204 12.54 0.27 17.09
N PRO A 205 12.85 0.93 15.96
CA PRO A 205 11.86 1.70 15.21
C PRO A 205 10.63 0.86 14.81
N PHE A 206 9.43 1.30 15.22
CA PHE A 206 8.18 0.59 14.92
C PHE A 206 7.57 1.04 13.60
N GLU A 207 7.88 0.32 12.53
CA GLU A 207 7.42 0.61 11.16
C GLU A 207 6.49 -0.49 10.60
N PRO A 208 5.28 -0.66 11.17
CA PRO A 208 4.41 -1.80 10.88
C PRO A 208 3.86 -1.80 9.44
N PHE A 209 3.92 -0.67 8.75
CA PHE A 209 3.38 -0.51 7.40
C PHE A 209 4.44 -0.56 6.30
N LYS A 210 5.71 -0.78 6.65
CA LYS A 210 6.82 -0.74 5.70
C LYS A 210 6.61 -1.68 4.51
N ASP A 211 6.34 -2.96 4.76
CA ASP A 211 6.09 -3.93 3.69
C ASP A 211 4.78 -3.64 2.93
N LEU A 212 3.73 -3.23 3.65
CA LEU A 212 2.45 -2.85 3.05
C LEU A 212 2.61 -1.72 2.03
N CYS A 213 3.33 -0.66 2.38
CA CYS A 213 3.61 0.47 1.51
C CYS A 213 4.45 0.06 0.30
N LYS A 214 5.47 -0.80 0.46
CA LYS A 214 6.25 -1.36 -0.67
C LYS A 214 5.36 -2.10 -1.66
N ARG A 215 4.47 -2.98 -1.18
CA ARG A 215 3.53 -3.72 -2.04
C ARG A 215 2.57 -2.80 -2.75
N ARG A 216 1.92 -1.89 -2.02
CA ARG A 216 0.96 -0.93 -2.58
C ARG A 216 1.63 0.03 -3.56
N PHE A 217 2.89 0.42 -3.33
CA PHE A 217 3.65 1.22 -4.27
C PHE A 217 3.81 0.51 -5.62
N LEU A 218 4.17 -0.78 -5.61
CA LEU A 218 4.28 -1.57 -6.85
C LEU A 218 2.93 -1.69 -7.57
N TRP A 219 1.83 -1.79 -6.82
CA TRP A 219 0.48 -1.87 -7.39
C TRP A 219 0.08 -0.56 -8.06
N TYR A 220 0.38 0.58 -7.44
CA TYR A 220 -0.07 1.89 -7.90
C TYR A 220 0.95 2.63 -8.77
N TYR A 221 2.10 2.01 -9.07
CA TYR A 221 3.21 2.62 -9.80
C TYR A 221 2.77 3.29 -11.11
N ASP A 222 2.01 2.58 -11.94
CA ASP A 222 1.54 3.10 -13.23
C ASP A 222 0.56 4.26 -13.04
N ASN A 223 -0.30 4.22 -12.01
CA ASN A 223 -1.21 5.33 -11.69
C ASN A 223 -0.46 6.58 -11.26
N TYR A 224 0.60 6.44 -10.47
CA TYR A 224 1.42 7.60 -10.12
C TYR A 224 2.08 8.24 -11.35
N LEU A 225 2.58 7.43 -12.28
CA LEU A 225 3.14 7.95 -13.54
C LEU A 225 2.06 8.65 -14.38
N LEU A 226 0.86 8.09 -14.49
CA LEU A 226 -0.27 8.73 -15.18
C LEU A 226 -0.66 10.06 -14.51
N ALA A 227 -0.71 10.10 -13.18
CA ALA A 227 -1.01 11.31 -12.42
C ALA A 227 0.05 12.42 -12.65
N ILE A 228 1.34 12.06 -12.65
CA ILE A 228 2.44 12.98 -12.99
C ILE A 228 2.31 13.46 -14.44
N GLN A 229 2.07 12.57 -15.40
CA GLN A 229 1.92 12.94 -16.81
C GLN A 229 0.74 13.89 -17.05
N LYS A 230 -0.39 13.65 -16.36
CA LYS A 230 -1.54 14.55 -16.36
C LYS A 230 -1.16 15.91 -15.78
N ALA A 231 -0.52 15.93 -14.62
CA ALA A 231 -0.16 17.17 -13.94
C ALA A 231 0.88 18.00 -14.71
N LYS A 232 1.84 17.38 -15.41
CA LYS A 232 2.79 18.06 -16.31
C LYS A 232 2.12 18.83 -17.46
N LYS A 233 0.89 18.46 -17.85
CA LYS A 233 0.08 19.21 -18.84
C LYS A 233 -0.66 20.39 -18.22
N GLU A 234 -0.87 20.36 -16.91
CA GLU A 234 -1.67 21.34 -16.16
C GLU A 234 -0.82 22.45 -15.54
N VAL A 235 0.42 22.16 -15.13
CA VAL A 235 1.34 23.10 -14.47
C VAL A 235 2.76 22.98 -15.02
N LYS A 236 3.60 24.01 -14.82
CA LYS A 236 5.01 24.00 -15.24
C LYS A 236 5.93 23.69 -14.05
N ASP A 237 7.05 23.02 -14.33
CA ASP A 237 8.09 22.86 -13.33
C ASP A 237 8.63 24.21 -12.85
N HIS A 238 8.99 24.25 -11.57
CA HIS A 238 9.41 25.41 -10.79
C HIS A 238 8.36 26.54 -10.64
N GLN A 239 7.14 26.36 -11.17
CA GLN A 239 6.02 27.26 -10.90
C GLN A 239 5.68 27.20 -9.40
N ALA A 240 5.60 28.36 -8.77
CA ALA A 240 5.23 28.46 -7.36
C ALA A 240 3.78 28.07 -7.12
N PHE A 241 3.53 27.48 -5.96
CA PHE A 241 2.19 27.22 -5.47
C PHE A 241 1.41 28.52 -5.30
N VAL A 242 0.18 28.55 -5.79
CA VAL A 242 -0.73 29.67 -5.56
C VAL A 242 -1.18 29.64 -4.10
N ARG A 243 -1.10 30.79 -3.44
CA ARG A 243 -1.57 30.95 -2.06
C ARG A 243 -3.09 31.05 -2.04
N MET A 244 -3.74 30.24 -1.23
CA MET A 244 -5.21 30.26 -1.10
C MET A 244 -5.67 31.42 -0.21
N PRO A 245 -6.90 31.91 -0.37
CA PRO A 245 -7.44 33.02 0.44
C PRO A 245 -7.38 32.77 1.95
N PHE A 246 -7.51 31.51 2.38
CA PHE A 246 -7.46 31.09 3.78
C PHE A 246 -6.04 30.77 4.30
N GLU A 247 -5.01 30.86 3.46
CA GLU A 247 -3.62 30.61 3.88
C GLU A 247 -2.99 31.89 4.48
N GLY A 248 -2.66 31.83 5.78
CA GLY A 248 -2.05 32.91 6.57
C GLY A 248 -0.55 32.73 6.80
N SER A 249 0.10 33.66 7.51
CA SER A 249 1.55 33.57 7.85
C SER A 249 1.93 32.32 8.65
N ASN A 250 0.99 31.80 9.45
CA ASN A 250 1.19 30.64 10.30
C ASN A 250 0.47 29.38 9.75
N ASN A 251 -0.08 29.48 8.53
CA ASN A 251 -0.93 28.46 7.91
C ASN A 251 -0.79 28.49 6.37
N SER A 252 0.43 28.64 5.84
CA SER A 252 0.70 28.60 4.41
C SER A 252 1.29 27.25 3.98
N MET A 253 0.94 26.79 2.78
CA MET A 253 1.63 25.70 2.11
C MET A 253 2.36 26.24 0.88
N GLU A 254 3.63 26.57 1.09
CA GLU A 254 4.52 27.16 0.10
C GLU A 254 5.40 26.10 -0.56
N GLY A 255 5.74 26.32 -1.83
CA GLY A 255 6.51 25.36 -2.61
C GLY A 255 6.44 25.64 -4.10
N LYS A 256 6.98 24.71 -4.87
CA LYS A 256 6.99 24.75 -6.34
C LYS A 256 6.66 23.37 -6.87
N PHE A 257 5.98 23.32 -8.01
CA PHE A 257 5.79 22.09 -8.76
C PHE A 257 7.14 21.61 -9.33
N ASN A 258 7.49 20.34 -9.17
CA ASN A 258 8.71 19.76 -9.74
C ASN A 258 8.42 18.33 -10.24
N TYR A 259 7.44 18.17 -11.13
CA TYR A 259 6.96 16.86 -11.56
C TYR A 259 8.01 16.07 -12.36
N THR A 260 8.94 16.72 -13.06
CA THR A 260 10.06 16.01 -13.71
C THR A 260 10.94 15.31 -12.68
N GLU A 261 11.21 15.98 -11.57
CA GLU A 261 11.99 15.42 -10.48
C GLU A 261 11.22 14.33 -9.71
N LEU A 262 9.91 14.54 -9.47
CA LEU A 262 9.07 13.50 -8.86
C LEU A 262 9.04 12.22 -9.69
N GLU A 263 8.93 12.33 -11.02
CA GLU A 263 8.94 11.16 -11.91
C GLU A 263 10.26 10.40 -11.82
N ARG A 264 11.40 11.12 -11.82
CA ARG A 264 12.73 10.53 -11.70
C ARG A 264 12.88 9.76 -10.38
N ARG A 265 12.49 10.38 -9.26
CA ARG A 265 12.53 9.76 -7.92
C ARG A 265 11.63 8.53 -7.83
N LEU A 266 10.45 8.58 -8.41
CA LEU A 266 9.51 7.47 -8.45
C LEU A 266 10.08 6.27 -9.23
N ARG A 267 10.77 6.52 -10.34
CA ARG A 267 11.50 5.49 -11.11
C ARG A 267 12.66 4.89 -10.31
N ASN A 268 13.40 5.70 -9.55
CA ASN A 268 14.46 5.21 -8.66
C ASN A 268 13.93 4.27 -7.57
N ILE A 269 12.80 4.63 -6.94
CA ILE A 269 12.12 3.77 -5.95
C ILE A 269 11.72 2.43 -6.60
N LYS A 270 11.13 2.47 -7.80
CA LYS A 270 10.74 1.26 -8.52
C LYS A 270 11.94 0.36 -8.82
N LEU A 271 13.04 0.95 -9.30
CA LEU A 271 14.28 0.21 -9.54
C LEU A 271 14.83 -0.44 -8.26
N ALA A 272 14.79 0.26 -7.13
CA ALA A 272 15.21 -0.30 -5.85
C ALA A 272 14.34 -1.49 -5.40
N LEU A 273 13.02 -1.41 -5.59
CA LEU A 273 12.10 -2.52 -5.30
C LEU A 273 12.25 -3.70 -6.27
N ASP A 274 12.57 -3.45 -7.53
CA ASP A 274 12.88 -4.52 -8.48
C ASP A 274 14.21 -5.21 -8.13
N ASN A 275 15.17 -4.47 -7.59
CA ASN A 275 16.42 -5.05 -7.08
C ASN A 275 16.25 -5.76 -5.73
N GLU A 276 15.21 -5.45 -4.96
CA GLU A 276 14.90 -6.09 -3.66
C GLU A 276 14.72 -7.61 -3.83
N VAL A 277 13.99 -8.05 -4.87
CA VAL A 277 13.78 -9.51 -5.09
C VAL A 277 15.06 -10.24 -5.48
N VAL A 278 15.97 -9.56 -6.18
CA VAL A 278 17.30 -10.09 -6.52
C VAL A 278 18.17 -10.19 -5.27
N LYS A 279 18.07 -9.20 -4.38
CA LYS A 279 18.75 -9.20 -3.08
C LYS A 279 18.24 -10.37 -2.22
N TRP A 280 16.92 -10.54 -2.11
CA TRP A 280 16.32 -11.66 -1.38
C TRP A 280 16.76 -13.03 -1.89
N ALA A 281 16.87 -13.23 -3.21
CA ALA A 281 17.39 -14.47 -3.76
C ALA A 281 18.83 -14.77 -3.29
N LYS A 282 19.71 -13.75 -3.29
CA LYS A 282 21.11 -13.88 -2.84
C LYS A 282 21.20 -14.15 -1.34
N GLU A 283 20.48 -13.37 -0.54
CA GLU A 283 20.43 -13.53 0.93
C GLU A 283 19.83 -14.88 1.31
N GLY A 284 18.79 -15.30 0.59
CA GLY A 284 18.15 -16.60 0.74
C GLY A 284 19.10 -17.76 0.44
N GLN A 285 19.96 -17.64 -0.58
CA GLN A 285 20.98 -18.65 -0.85
C GLN A 285 21.98 -18.76 0.31
N ILE A 286 22.45 -17.63 0.85
CA ILE A 286 23.33 -17.61 2.02
C ILE A 286 22.63 -18.24 3.24
N ALA A 287 21.36 -17.93 3.45
CA ALA A 287 20.56 -18.51 4.53
C ALA A 287 20.34 -20.01 4.36
N HIS A 288 20.24 -20.48 3.11
CA HIS A 288 20.18 -21.90 2.77
C HIS A 288 21.48 -22.64 3.06
N ASP A 289 22.62 -22.08 2.63
CA ASP A 289 23.94 -22.66 2.87
C ASP A 289 24.26 -22.73 4.37
N LYS A 290 23.69 -21.82 5.18
CA LYS A 290 23.78 -21.80 6.65
C LYS A 290 22.70 -22.59 7.37
N GLU A 291 21.79 -23.25 6.65
CA GLU A 291 20.67 -24.02 7.21
C GLU A 291 19.78 -23.25 8.20
N MET A 292 19.56 -21.94 7.94
CA MET A 292 18.70 -21.12 8.79
C MET A 292 17.26 -21.67 8.85
N THR A 293 16.59 -21.48 9.98
CA THR A 293 15.23 -22.00 10.26
C THR A 293 14.23 -21.67 9.16
N VAL A 294 14.23 -20.42 8.67
CA VAL A 294 13.35 -19.99 7.57
C VAL A 294 13.60 -20.76 6.27
N SER A 295 14.86 -21.08 5.94
CA SER A 295 15.21 -21.86 4.76
C SER A 295 14.75 -23.32 4.88
N VAL A 296 14.94 -23.93 6.05
CA VAL A 296 14.44 -25.29 6.34
C VAL A 296 12.92 -25.34 6.24
N ASN A 297 12.22 -24.35 6.80
CA ASN A 297 10.76 -24.24 6.73
C ASN A 297 10.28 -24.12 5.28
N LEU A 298 10.84 -23.19 4.49
CA LEU A 298 10.47 -23.01 3.08
C LEU A 298 10.70 -24.29 2.25
N ARG A 299 11.81 -25.02 2.47
CA ARG A 299 12.03 -26.32 1.81
C ARG A 299 10.95 -27.34 2.15
N HIS A 300 10.61 -27.45 3.42
CA HIS A 300 9.57 -28.37 3.86
C HIS A 300 8.20 -28.00 3.27
N GLN A 301 7.84 -26.71 3.26
CA GLN A 301 6.61 -26.24 2.62
C GLN A 301 6.61 -26.51 1.11
N HIS A 302 7.74 -26.36 0.43
CA HIS A 302 7.87 -26.70 -0.99
C HIS A 302 7.53 -28.18 -1.25
N GLU A 303 8.10 -29.10 -0.48
CA GLU A 303 7.79 -30.53 -0.59
C GLU A 303 6.30 -30.80 -0.37
N GLN A 304 5.68 -30.18 0.66
CA GLN A 304 4.26 -30.32 0.93
C GLN A 304 3.39 -29.80 -0.22
N VAL A 305 3.71 -28.63 -0.77
CA VAL A 305 2.96 -28.02 -1.89
C VAL A 305 3.06 -28.88 -3.14
N VAL A 306 4.26 -29.36 -3.49
CA VAL A 306 4.47 -30.23 -4.66
C VAL A 306 3.64 -31.52 -4.54
N GLN A 307 3.59 -32.14 -3.36
CA GLN A 307 2.76 -33.32 -3.14
C GLN A 307 1.27 -33.00 -3.20
N ALA A 308 0.85 -31.86 -2.64
CA ALA A 308 -0.55 -31.45 -2.66
C ALA A 308 -1.09 -31.26 -4.09
N PHE A 309 -0.35 -30.58 -4.97
CA PHE A 309 -0.79 -30.36 -6.35
C PHE A 309 -0.78 -31.64 -7.20
N LYS A 310 0.20 -32.53 -7.00
CA LYS A 310 0.19 -33.87 -7.64
C LYS A 310 -1.05 -34.67 -7.28
N ASN A 311 -1.44 -34.67 -6.00
CA ASN A 311 -2.59 -35.44 -5.51
C ASN A 311 -3.94 -34.89 -5.99
N GLN A 312 -4.04 -33.58 -6.22
CA GLN A 312 -5.27 -32.95 -6.69
C GLN A 312 -5.50 -33.11 -8.21
N GLY A 313 -4.57 -33.75 -8.94
CA GLY A 313 -4.66 -33.89 -10.40
C GLY A 313 -4.59 -32.55 -11.13
N ILE A 314 -4.10 -31.50 -10.45
CA ILE A 314 -3.93 -30.18 -11.03
C ILE A 314 -2.59 -30.19 -11.76
N PRO A 315 -2.53 -29.81 -13.05
CA PRO A 315 -1.30 -29.90 -13.84
C PRO A 315 -0.21 -28.92 -13.42
N HIS A 316 -0.40 -28.09 -12.38
CA HIS A 316 0.57 -27.10 -11.94
C HIS A 316 1.90 -27.73 -11.53
N ASP A 317 2.98 -27.17 -12.05
CA ASP A 317 4.33 -27.56 -11.72
C ASP A 317 4.96 -26.50 -10.80
N VAL A 318 5.64 -26.94 -9.76
CA VAL A 318 6.27 -26.09 -8.74
C VAL A 318 7.69 -26.58 -8.53
N GLN A 319 8.65 -25.68 -8.73
CA GLN A 319 10.07 -25.97 -8.65
C GLN A 319 10.80 -24.84 -7.92
N LEU A 320 12.02 -25.13 -7.45
CA LEU A 320 12.94 -24.12 -6.93
C LEU A 320 13.92 -23.70 -8.03
N GLU A 321 14.14 -22.40 -8.19
CA GLU A 321 15.19 -21.90 -9.09
C GLU A 321 16.56 -22.18 -8.46
N ASP A 322 17.41 -22.93 -9.17
CA ASP A 322 18.77 -23.28 -8.73
C ASP A 322 18.84 -23.94 -7.33
N ASN A 323 17.79 -24.70 -6.95
CA ASN A 323 17.60 -25.27 -5.60
C ASN A 323 17.50 -24.24 -4.46
N ASN A 324 17.30 -22.96 -4.77
CA ASN A 324 17.16 -21.91 -3.78
C ASN A 324 15.72 -21.90 -3.18
N PRO A 325 15.53 -22.18 -1.88
CA PRO A 325 14.21 -22.23 -1.25
C PRO A 325 13.47 -20.88 -1.22
N PHE A 326 14.14 -19.78 -1.54
CA PHE A 326 13.58 -18.43 -1.54
C PHE A 326 13.12 -17.97 -2.92
N VAL A 327 13.30 -18.79 -3.97
CA VAL A 327 12.86 -18.47 -5.32
C VAL A 327 12.10 -19.65 -5.90
N TRP A 328 10.77 -19.55 -5.88
CA TRP A 328 9.90 -20.60 -6.38
C TRP A 328 9.44 -20.24 -7.79
N VAL A 329 9.49 -21.21 -8.69
CA VAL A 329 9.01 -21.11 -10.07
C VAL A 329 7.78 -22.00 -10.19
N ILE A 330 6.66 -21.39 -10.57
CA ILE A 330 5.38 -22.06 -10.74
C ILE A 330 5.00 -21.95 -12.21
N THR A 331 4.67 -23.09 -12.81
CA THR A 331 4.00 -23.14 -14.11
C THR A 331 2.51 -23.33 -13.85
N TYR A 332 1.77 -22.23 -13.97
CA TYR A 332 0.31 -22.24 -13.88
C TYR A 332 -0.28 -22.60 -15.25
N PHE A 333 -1.18 -23.58 -15.25
CA PHE A 333 -1.89 -24.04 -16.44
C PHE A 333 -3.32 -23.54 -16.34
N GLY A 334 -3.75 -22.72 -17.30
CA GLY A 334 -5.07 -22.14 -17.26
C GLY A 334 -6.16 -23.20 -17.30
N ARG A 335 -7.19 -23.01 -16.46
CA ARG A 335 -8.26 -23.99 -16.30
C ARG A 335 -9.09 -24.16 -17.57
N PRO A 336 -9.50 -25.40 -17.91
CA PRO A 336 -10.45 -25.65 -18.98
C PRO A 336 -11.72 -24.82 -18.85
N MET A 337 -12.31 -24.43 -19.98
CA MET A 337 -13.57 -23.67 -20.03
C MET A 337 -13.50 -22.26 -19.43
N THR A 338 -12.31 -21.71 -19.20
CA THR A 338 -12.09 -20.32 -18.77
C THR A 338 -11.47 -19.49 -19.89
N ASN A 339 -11.36 -18.17 -19.71
CA ASN A 339 -10.59 -17.33 -20.64
C ASN A 339 -9.07 -17.58 -20.60
N LEU A 340 -8.59 -18.41 -19.67
CA LEU A 340 -7.20 -18.83 -19.52
C LEU A 340 -6.94 -20.21 -20.13
N ASP A 341 -7.97 -20.89 -20.62
CA ASP A 341 -7.88 -22.27 -21.13
C ASP A 341 -6.75 -22.45 -22.16
N GLY A 342 -5.90 -23.45 -21.92
CA GLY A 342 -4.72 -23.75 -22.74
C GLY A 342 -3.51 -22.85 -22.49
N GLY A 343 -3.58 -21.87 -21.58
CA GLY A 343 -2.47 -20.98 -21.27
C GLY A 343 -1.44 -21.59 -20.32
N LEU A 344 -0.16 -21.26 -20.51
CA LEU A 344 0.94 -21.66 -19.65
C LEU A 344 1.65 -20.42 -19.13
N PHE A 345 1.53 -20.13 -17.84
CA PHE A 345 2.07 -18.92 -17.24
C PHE A 345 3.17 -19.25 -16.25
N ARG A 346 4.39 -18.78 -16.51
CA ARG A 346 5.52 -18.88 -15.59
C ARG A 346 5.42 -17.76 -14.56
N ILE A 347 5.36 -18.13 -13.29
CA ILE A 347 5.24 -17.22 -12.15
C ILE A 347 6.43 -17.48 -11.23
N LYS A 348 7.14 -16.42 -10.84
CA LYS A 348 8.16 -16.47 -9.80
C LYS A 348 7.61 -15.90 -8.50
N ILE A 349 7.88 -16.59 -7.39
CA ILE A 349 7.62 -16.11 -6.04
C ILE A 349 8.95 -15.97 -5.32
N PHE A 350 9.22 -14.74 -4.85
CA PHE A 350 10.43 -14.39 -4.11
C PHE A 350 10.10 -14.20 -2.64
N PHE A 351 10.84 -14.90 -1.77
CA PHE A 351 10.68 -14.85 -0.33
C PHE A 351 11.81 -14.04 0.30
N SER A 352 11.46 -13.19 1.26
CA SER A 352 12.44 -12.54 2.13
C SER A 352 12.98 -13.53 3.16
N THR A 353 14.19 -13.29 3.67
CA THR A 353 14.69 -13.95 4.88
C THR A 353 13.88 -13.59 6.13
N ARG A 354 13.07 -12.51 6.07
CA ARG A 354 12.06 -12.12 7.05
C ARG A 354 10.64 -12.55 6.68
N PHE A 355 10.49 -13.71 6.07
CA PHE A 355 9.16 -14.29 5.85
C PHE A 355 8.72 -14.98 7.17
N PRO A 356 7.49 -14.74 7.69
CA PRO A 356 6.32 -14.13 7.02
C PRO A 356 6.08 -12.63 7.28
N GLU A 357 6.97 -11.93 7.97
CA GLU A 357 6.84 -10.50 8.26
C GLU A 357 6.78 -9.66 6.97
N GLU A 358 7.55 -10.06 5.96
CA GLU A 358 7.47 -9.53 4.59
C GLU A 358 6.72 -10.49 3.67
N GLN A 359 5.62 -10.01 3.08
CA GLN A 359 4.83 -10.81 2.15
C GLN A 359 5.63 -11.10 0.86
N PRO A 360 5.62 -12.33 0.33
CA PRO A 360 6.35 -12.70 -0.88
C PRO A 360 6.00 -11.83 -2.09
N ARG A 361 7.00 -11.50 -2.91
CA ARG A 361 6.80 -10.79 -4.18
C ARG A 361 6.53 -11.80 -5.28
N VAL A 362 5.43 -11.60 -6.00
CA VAL A 362 4.99 -12.49 -7.07
C VAL A 362 5.13 -11.77 -8.41
N LYS A 363 5.83 -12.40 -9.35
CA LYS A 363 6.15 -11.86 -10.67
C LYS A 363 5.75 -12.85 -11.76
N PHE A 364 4.89 -12.41 -12.67
CA PHE A 364 4.60 -13.13 -13.89
C PHE A 364 5.74 -12.92 -14.88
N CYS A 365 6.47 -13.98 -15.20
CA CYS A 365 7.53 -13.96 -16.21
C CYS A 365 6.95 -14.07 -17.61
N THR A 366 5.84 -14.80 -17.77
CA THR A 366 5.06 -14.84 -19.01
C THR A 366 4.10 -13.66 -19.06
N ARG A 367 4.05 -12.94 -20.19
CA ARG A 367 3.22 -11.74 -20.30
C ARG A 367 1.74 -12.08 -20.29
N ILE A 368 0.97 -11.44 -19.41
CA ILE A 368 -0.49 -11.60 -19.32
C ILE A 368 -1.19 -10.26 -19.25
N PHE A 369 -2.22 -10.05 -20.10
CA PHE A 369 -3.08 -8.88 -20.03
C PHE A 369 -4.24 -9.13 -19.06
N HIS A 370 -4.06 -8.75 -17.80
CA HIS A 370 -5.02 -9.03 -16.72
C HIS A 370 -5.17 -7.84 -15.77
N HIS A 371 -6.37 -7.60 -15.22
CA HIS A 371 -6.61 -6.45 -14.33
C HIS A 371 -5.88 -6.53 -12.98
N ARG A 372 -5.57 -7.74 -12.51
CA ARG A 372 -4.76 -8.00 -11.29
C ARG A 372 -3.25 -8.05 -11.52
N ILE A 373 -2.78 -8.03 -12.77
CA ILE A 373 -1.36 -8.18 -13.09
C ILE A 373 -0.87 -6.91 -13.78
N ALA A 374 0.11 -6.24 -13.17
CA ALA A 374 0.75 -5.05 -13.73
C ALA A 374 1.39 -5.35 -15.09
N GLU A 375 1.67 -4.32 -15.89
CA GLU A 375 2.35 -4.50 -17.19
C GLU A 375 3.71 -5.18 -17.04
N ASP A 376 4.41 -4.91 -15.93
CA ASP A 376 5.69 -5.51 -15.63
C ASP A 376 5.58 -6.94 -15.03
N GLY A 377 4.37 -7.48 -14.86
CA GLY A 377 4.12 -8.80 -14.28
C GLY A 377 3.90 -8.83 -12.76
N THR A 378 3.94 -7.70 -12.06
CA THR A 378 3.67 -7.67 -10.62
C THR A 378 2.23 -8.09 -10.32
N ALA A 379 2.04 -9.05 -9.41
CA ALA A 379 0.71 -9.55 -9.05
C ALA A 379 0.05 -8.80 -7.89
N CYS A 380 -1.24 -8.51 -8.05
CA CYS A 380 -2.15 -8.08 -7.00
C CYS A 380 -2.91 -9.28 -6.44
N TYR A 381 -2.54 -9.72 -5.24
CA TYR A 381 -3.17 -10.87 -4.58
C TYR A 381 -3.29 -10.66 -3.06
N PHE A 382 -4.21 -11.40 -2.43
CA PHE A 382 -4.51 -11.29 -1.00
C PHE A 382 -4.40 -12.67 -0.33
N PRO A 383 -3.29 -12.98 0.35
CA PRO A 383 -3.17 -14.24 1.08
C PRO A 383 -4.10 -14.25 2.29
N ASN A 384 -4.39 -15.45 2.79
CA ASN A 384 -5.18 -15.63 4.00
C ASN A 384 -4.47 -14.97 5.19
N GLN A 385 -5.08 -13.94 5.78
CA GLN A 385 -4.46 -13.16 6.86
C GLN A 385 -4.20 -13.98 8.13
N LEU A 386 -4.88 -15.11 8.32
CA LEU A 386 -4.70 -16.00 9.48
C LEU A 386 -3.60 -17.04 9.26
N ARG A 387 -3.09 -17.19 8.03
CA ARG A 387 -2.12 -18.22 7.62
C ARG A 387 -1.04 -17.64 6.71
N LYS A 388 -0.50 -16.47 7.08
CA LYS A 388 0.49 -15.71 6.28
C LYS A 388 1.84 -16.42 6.15
N ASP A 389 2.10 -17.37 7.04
CA ASP A 389 3.26 -18.24 7.09
C ASP A 389 3.16 -19.47 6.18
N ASP A 390 1.95 -19.80 5.70
CA ASP A 390 1.71 -20.91 4.77
C ASP A 390 1.82 -20.44 3.32
N VAL A 391 2.91 -20.81 2.66
CA VAL A 391 3.22 -20.52 1.26
C VAL A 391 2.10 -20.99 0.32
N ARG A 392 1.44 -22.11 0.63
CA ARG A 392 0.35 -22.62 -0.21
C ARG A 392 -0.78 -21.60 -0.34
N THR A 393 -1.11 -20.88 0.73
CA THR A 393 -2.17 -19.87 0.71
C THR A 393 -1.84 -18.68 -0.18
N HIS A 394 -0.55 -18.36 -0.35
CA HIS A 394 -0.11 -17.32 -1.29
C HIS A 394 -0.30 -17.78 -2.73
N ILE A 395 0.07 -19.03 -3.05
CA ILE A 395 -0.09 -19.60 -4.39
C ILE A 395 -1.58 -19.68 -4.76
N GLU A 396 -2.41 -20.22 -3.87
CA GLU A 396 -3.86 -20.30 -4.06
C GLU A 396 -4.48 -18.90 -4.24
N ALA A 397 -4.03 -17.90 -3.49
CA ALA A 397 -4.50 -16.52 -3.64
C ALA A 397 -4.08 -15.88 -4.98
N VAL A 398 -2.91 -16.21 -5.52
CA VAL A 398 -2.48 -15.78 -6.86
C VAL A 398 -3.36 -16.42 -7.93
N PHE A 399 -3.66 -17.72 -7.82
CA PHE A 399 -4.55 -18.40 -8.77
C PHE A 399 -5.98 -17.86 -8.67
N ALA A 400 -6.49 -17.67 -7.47
CA ALA A 400 -7.81 -17.06 -7.25
C ALA A 400 -7.89 -15.66 -7.87
N ALA A 401 -6.81 -14.86 -7.80
CA ALA A 401 -6.77 -13.54 -8.43
C ALA A 401 -6.81 -13.58 -9.97
N LEU A 402 -6.36 -14.66 -10.61
CA LEU A 402 -6.46 -14.87 -12.07
C LEU A 402 -7.83 -15.41 -12.49
N GLU A 403 -8.45 -16.22 -11.63
CA GLU A 403 -9.67 -16.96 -11.91
C GLU A 403 -10.94 -16.25 -11.42
N GLU A 404 -10.80 -15.10 -10.76
CA GLU A 404 -11.93 -14.34 -10.20
C GLU A 404 -12.91 -13.92 -11.30
N GLU A 405 -14.09 -14.56 -11.31
CA GLU A 405 -15.19 -14.23 -12.20
C GLU A 405 -16.00 -13.08 -11.60
N ASP A 406 -16.17 -12.00 -12.37
CA ASP A 406 -16.97 -10.82 -12.04
C ASP A 406 -16.70 -10.19 -10.64
N PRO A 407 -15.44 -9.81 -10.32
CA PRO A 407 -15.11 -9.07 -9.12
C PRO A 407 -15.87 -7.75 -9.04
N ALA A 408 -16.27 -7.41 -7.82
CA ALA A 408 -16.76 -6.06 -7.51
C ALA A 408 -15.72 -5.01 -7.92
N TYR A 409 -16.19 -3.87 -8.40
CA TYR A 409 -15.31 -2.75 -8.72
C TYR A 409 -14.61 -2.27 -7.45
N ASP A 410 -13.28 -2.32 -7.45
CA ASP A 410 -12.45 -1.82 -6.37
C ASP A 410 -11.22 -1.10 -6.95
N PRO A 411 -11.15 0.24 -6.87
CA PRO A 411 -10.04 1.01 -7.41
C PRO A 411 -8.72 0.77 -6.64
N ARG A 412 -8.77 0.23 -5.41
CA ARG A 412 -7.57 -0.14 -4.62
C ARG A 412 -6.84 -1.36 -5.20
N THR A 413 -7.43 -1.97 -6.22
CA THR A 413 -6.90 -3.13 -6.94
C THR A 413 -6.46 -2.77 -8.36
N LEU A 414 -6.47 -1.48 -8.69
CA LEU A 414 -6.16 -0.94 -10.00
C LEU A 414 -4.64 -0.99 -10.23
N VAL A 415 -4.16 -2.17 -10.61
CA VAL A 415 -2.74 -2.46 -10.83
C VAL A 415 -2.36 -2.37 -12.31
N ASN A 416 -3.31 -2.58 -13.20
CA ASN A 416 -3.17 -2.37 -14.63
C ASN A 416 -4.28 -1.42 -15.11
N PRO A 417 -4.02 -0.11 -15.25
CA PRO A 417 -5.05 0.88 -15.54
C PRO A 417 -5.79 0.63 -16.86
N GLU A 418 -5.08 0.16 -17.88
CA GLU A 418 -5.68 -0.16 -19.18
C GLU A 418 -6.61 -1.37 -19.08
N ALA A 419 -6.14 -2.46 -18.47
CA ALA A 419 -6.93 -3.67 -18.27
C ALA A 419 -8.15 -3.39 -17.39
N HIS A 420 -7.99 -2.63 -16.30
CA HIS A 420 -9.07 -2.23 -15.41
C HIS A 420 -10.13 -1.41 -16.16
N LYS A 421 -9.72 -0.40 -16.93
CA LYS A 421 -10.63 0.39 -17.76
C LYS A 421 -11.43 -0.48 -18.73
N LEU A 422 -10.80 -1.46 -19.38
CA LEU A 422 -11.50 -2.34 -20.30
C LEU A 422 -12.42 -3.35 -19.59
N TYR A 423 -12.02 -3.84 -18.42
CA TYR A 423 -12.75 -4.83 -17.65
C TYR A 423 -14.07 -4.28 -17.10
N TRP A 424 -14.06 -3.10 -16.51
CA TRP A 424 -15.24 -2.42 -15.95
C TRP A 424 -15.86 -1.38 -16.91
N GLY A 425 -15.46 -1.39 -18.18
CA GLY A 425 -16.06 -0.57 -19.22
C GLY A 425 -17.42 -1.10 -19.70
N GLY A 426 -17.86 -0.63 -20.87
CA GLY A 426 -19.06 -1.14 -21.53
C GLY A 426 -18.87 -2.54 -22.12
N ALA A 427 -19.92 -3.04 -22.77
CA ALA A 427 -19.92 -4.39 -23.35
C ALA A 427 -18.82 -4.58 -24.42
N ASP A 428 -18.53 -3.54 -25.21
CA ASP A 428 -17.49 -3.58 -26.24
C ASP A 428 -16.08 -3.55 -25.63
N GLU A 429 -15.86 -2.76 -24.59
CA GLU A 429 -14.62 -2.74 -23.83
C GLU A 429 -14.35 -4.09 -23.14
N ARG A 430 -15.38 -4.67 -22.51
CA ARG A 430 -15.31 -6.01 -21.90
C ARG A 430 -14.96 -7.07 -22.92
N LYS A 431 -15.55 -7.00 -24.12
CA LYS A 431 -15.22 -7.89 -25.24
C LYS A 431 -13.76 -7.71 -25.68
N ASN A 432 -13.26 -6.48 -25.71
CA ASN A 432 -11.87 -6.18 -26.04
C ASN A 432 -10.91 -6.71 -24.97
N TYR A 433 -11.24 -6.57 -23.68
CA TYR A 433 -10.51 -7.16 -22.57
C TYR A 433 -10.34 -8.67 -22.77
N ASN A 434 -11.45 -9.40 -22.95
CA ASN A 434 -11.45 -10.85 -23.13
C ASN A 434 -10.64 -11.27 -24.36
N ARG A 435 -10.72 -10.52 -25.46
CA ARG A 435 -9.92 -10.77 -26.66
C ARG A 435 -8.42 -10.61 -26.40
N ARG A 436 -8.00 -9.60 -25.64
CA ARG A 436 -6.59 -9.38 -25.29
C ARG A 436 -6.08 -10.42 -24.31
N LEU A 437 -6.88 -10.79 -23.31
CA LEU A 437 -6.55 -11.86 -22.38
C LEU A 437 -6.31 -13.19 -23.12
N ARG A 438 -7.21 -13.59 -24.04
CA ARG A 438 -7.03 -14.78 -24.88
C ARG A 438 -5.82 -14.70 -25.81
N ARG A 439 -5.44 -13.50 -26.25
CA ARG A 439 -4.19 -13.32 -27.01
C ARG A 439 -2.97 -13.59 -26.13
N SER A 440 -2.98 -13.15 -24.87
CA SER A 440 -1.92 -13.48 -23.92
C SER A 440 -1.82 -14.98 -23.69
N VAL A 441 -2.95 -15.70 -23.61
CA VAL A 441 -2.96 -17.18 -23.53
C VAL A 441 -2.25 -17.80 -24.72
N GLN A 442 -2.56 -17.37 -25.95
CA GLN A 442 -1.89 -17.89 -27.14
C GLN A 442 -0.38 -17.62 -27.13
N GLN A 443 0.02 -16.40 -26.78
CA GLN A 443 1.43 -16.01 -26.70
C GLN A 443 2.18 -16.73 -25.58
N SER A 444 1.48 -17.10 -24.50
CA SER A 444 2.08 -17.79 -23.36
C SER A 444 2.71 -19.15 -23.74
N MET A 445 2.22 -19.77 -24.82
CA MET A 445 2.76 -21.01 -25.35
C MET A 445 4.09 -20.81 -26.09
N ASP A 446 4.31 -19.62 -26.66
CA ASP A 446 5.53 -19.29 -27.41
C ASP A 446 6.69 -18.90 -26.47
N ASP A 447 6.37 -18.45 -25.25
CA ASP A 447 7.33 -18.01 -24.23
C ASP A 447 7.96 -19.18 -23.43
N PHE A 448 7.56 -20.44 -23.69
CA PHE A 448 7.94 -21.62 -22.91
C PHE A 448 8.92 -22.58 -23.59
#